data_AF-A0A6L7WP04-F1
#
_entry.id   AF-A0A6L7WP04-F1
#
_cell.length_a   1.000
_cell.length_b   1.000
_cell.length_c   1.000
_cell.angle_alpha   90.00
_cell.angle_beta   90.00
_cell.angle_gamma   90.00
#
_symmetry.space_group_name_H-M   'P 1'
#
loop_
_entity.id
_entity.type
_entity.pdbx_description
1 polymer ?
#
loop_
_entity_poly.entity_id
_entity_poly.type
_entity_poly.pdbx_seq_one_letter_code
_entity_poly.pdbx_strand_id
1 'polypeptide(L)'
;MNVTRLRLENFKRFSDLTIDLSPFAGAPKLVLLIGANGSGKSSVFDAFEYLSAQHKGDAAPPSTRFSEDFSDGFYKGEAYDKFLSYLKKDPASDMAVSCSFGGGFEVGRTNGSSPTTSPTEWDVKSAFYGRSSFRTAPELRATPQTVD
;
A
#
# COMPACT_ATOMS: atom_id res chain seq x y z
N MET A 1 2.30 -16.29 2.32
CA MET A 1 1.39 -16.19 1.16
C MET A 1 1.94 -15.19 0.16
N ASN A 2 1.64 -15.37 -1.12
CA ASN A 2 2.21 -14.55 -2.18
C ASN A 2 1.09 -13.72 -2.83
N VAL A 3 1.32 -12.43 -2.97
CA VAL A 3 0.45 -11.54 -3.75
C VAL A 3 0.49 -12.01 -5.20
N THR A 4 -0.68 -12.20 -5.80
CA THR A 4 -0.84 -12.55 -7.21
C THR A 4 -1.39 -11.39 -8.01
N ARG A 5 -2.18 -10.49 -7.40
CA ARG A 5 -2.72 -9.34 -8.10
C ARG A 5 -2.99 -8.19 -7.14
N LEU A 6 -2.71 -6.96 -7.57
CA LEU A 6 -3.12 -5.73 -6.90
C LEU A 6 -3.87 -4.85 -7.91
N ARG A 7 -5.06 -4.38 -7.53
CA ARG A 7 -5.88 -3.46 -8.34
C ARG A 7 -6.19 -2.21 -7.54
N LEU A 8 -5.91 -1.05 -8.13
CA LEU A 8 -6.11 0.27 -7.55
C LEU A 8 -7.00 1.10 -8.48
N GLU A 9 -8.22 1.38 -8.05
CA GLU A 9 -9.17 2.23 -8.77
C GLU A 9 -9.34 3.56 -8.04
N ASN A 10 -9.13 4.66 -8.77
CA ASN A 10 -9.25 6.02 -8.25
C ASN A 10 -8.43 6.28 -6.96
N PHE A 11 -7.25 5.66 -6.85
CA PHE A 11 -6.41 5.66 -5.65
C PHE A 11 -5.14 6.49 -5.84
N LYS A 12 -5.03 7.61 -5.10
CA LYS A 12 -3.94 8.58 -5.06
C LYS A 12 -3.53 9.10 -6.44
N ARG A 13 -2.56 8.44 -7.08
CA ARG A 13 -2.01 8.84 -8.40
C ARG A 13 -2.64 8.05 -9.55
N PHE A 14 -3.26 6.91 -9.25
CA PHE A 14 -3.75 5.96 -10.25
C PHE A 14 -5.25 6.15 -10.47
N SER A 15 -5.65 6.26 -11.74
CA SER A 15 -7.07 6.17 -12.12
C SER A 15 -7.51 4.70 -12.15
N ASP A 16 -6.70 3.87 -12.80
CA ASP A 16 -6.79 2.42 -12.80
C ASP A 16 -5.36 1.87 -12.92
N LEU A 17 -4.90 1.12 -11.93
CA LEU A 17 -3.65 0.37 -11.99
C LEU A 17 -3.92 -1.08 -11.61
N THR A 18 -3.51 -2.00 -12.48
CA THR A 18 -3.46 -3.44 -12.18
C THR A 18 -2.01 -3.93 -12.25
N ILE A 19 -1.52 -4.48 -11.15
CA ILE A 19 -0.25 -5.23 -11.10
C ILE A 19 -0.64 -6.70 -11.04
N ASP A 20 -0.46 -7.43 -12.15
CA ASP A 20 -0.80 -8.84 -12.25
C ASP A 20 0.45 -9.73 -12.26
N LEU A 21 0.60 -10.52 -11.21
CA LEU A 21 1.68 -11.49 -11.01
C LEU A 21 1.19 -12.93 -11.22
N SER A 22 -0.10 -13.16 -11.52
CA SER A 22 -0.62 -14.50 -11.80
C SER A 22 -0.03 -15.17 -13.06
N PRO A 23 0.45 -14.45 -14.10
CA PRO A 23 1.05 -15.11 -15.27
C PRO A 23 2.40 -15.78 -15.01
N PHE A 24 3.06 -15.48 -13.89
CA PHE A 24 4.35 -16.11 -13.58
C PHE A 24 4.12 -17.55 -13.11
N ALA A 25 4.87 -18.50 -13.69
CA ALA A 25 4.79 -19.93 -13.38
C ALA A 25 5.06 -20.27 -11.90
N GLY A 26 5.59 -19.31 -11.13
CA GLY A 26 5.67 -19.32 -9.68
C GLY A 26 5.67 -17.90 -9.12
N ALA A 27 5.44 -17.77 -7.81
CA ALA A 27 5.44 -16.46 -7.18
C ALA A 27 6.81 -15.76 -7.32
N PRO A 28 6.86 -14.53 -7.86
CA PRO A 28 8.12 -13.82 -8.03
C PRO A 28 8.75 -13.54 -6.66
N LYS A 29 10.04 -13.86 -6.52
CA LYS A 29 10.80 -13.66 -5.27
C LYS A 29 11.15 -12.20 -5.01
N LEU A 30 11.21 -11.39 -6.07
CA LEU A 30 11.55 -9.97 -6.03
C LEU A 30 10.72 -9.22 -7.05
N VAL A 31 10.03 -8.18 -6.60
CA VAL A 31 9.33 -7.21 -7.44
C VAL A 31 9.96 -5.85 -7.18
N LEU A 32 10.44 -5.19 -8.23
CA LEU A 32 11.06 -3.87 -8.12
C LEU A 32 10.15 -2.82 -8.77
N LEU A 33 9.72 -1.85 -7.98
CA LEU A 33 8.94 -0.70 -8.47
C LEU A 33 9.91 0.44 -8.80
N ILE A 34 10.12 0.70 -10.09
CA ILE A 34 11.03 1.75 -10.59
C ILE A 34 10.21 2.86 -11.25
N GLY A 35 10.64 4.11 -11.09
CA GLY A 35 10.04 5.26 -11.77
C GLY A 35 10.48 6.58 -11.15
N ALA A 36 10.18 7.69 -11.83
CA ALA A 36 10.49 9.05 -11.36
C ALA A 36 9.81 9.38 -10.02
N ASN A 37 10.33 10.37 -9.30
CA ASN A 37 9.67 10.88 -8.10
C ASN A 37 8.25 11.35 -8.43
N GLY A 38 7.29 11.02 -7.55
CA GLY A 38 5.87 11.33 -7.79
C GLY A 38 5.12 10.33 -8.68
N SER A 39 5.77 9.32 -9.27
CA SER A 39 5.13 8.32 -10.15
C SER A 39 4.15 7.35 -9.47
N GLY A 40 3.92 7.49 -8.15
CA GLY A 40 2.99 6.64 -7.40
C GLY A 40 3.59 5.38 -6.78
N LYS A 41 4.92 5.21 -6.76
CA LYS A 41 5.58 4.07 -6.10
C LYS A 41 5.14 3.91 -4.64
N SER A 42 5.18 4.99 -3.86
CA SER A 42 4.71 5.01 -2.47
C SER A 42 3.20 4.70 -2.37
N SER A 43 2.41 5.12 -3.36
CA SER A 43 0.97 4.86 -3.42
C SER A 43 0.64 3.36 -3.51
N VAL A 44 1.50 2.55 -4.11
CA VAL A 44 1.35 1.08 -4.08
C VAL A 44 1.48 0.55 -2.65
N PHE A 45 2.41 1.07 -1.85
CA PHE A 45 2.59 0.66 -0.46
C PHE A 45 1.46 1.17 0.45
N ASP A 46 1.01 2.40 0.21
CA ASP A 46 -0.16 2.97 0.91
C ASP A 46 -1.42 2.12 0.73
N ALA A 47 -1.57 1.46 -0.43
CA ALA A 47 -2.70 0.58 -0.70
C ALA A 47 -2.68 -0.68 0.17
N PHE A 48 -1.51 -1.28 0.40
CA PHE A 48 -1.39 -2.43 1.30
C PHE A 48 -1.70 -2.05 2.74
N GLU A 49 -1.23 -0.89 3.20
CA GLU A 49 -1.56 -0.36 4.51
C GLU A 49 -3.07 -0.11 4.65
N TYR A 50 -3.68 0.49 3.64
CA TYR A 50 -5.12 0.74 3.59
C TYR A 50 -5.96 -0.55 3.68
N LEU A 51 -5.51 -1.64 3.04
CA LEU A 51 -6.14 -2.95 3.12
C LEU A 51 -5.95 -3.62 4.49
N SER A 52 -4.80 -3.40 5.15
CA SER A 52 -4.47 -4.02 6.44
C SER A 52 -5.27 -3.47 7.63
N ALA A 53 -5.86 -2.29 7.49
CA ALA A 53 -6.63 -1.63 8.54
C ALA A 53 -8.02 -2.27 8.73
N GLN A 54 -8.27 -2.86 9.90
CA GLN A 54 -9.38 -3.78 10.20
C GLN A 54 -10.75 -3.12 10.50
N HIS A 55 -10.83 -1.87 10.99
CA HIS A 55 -12.10 -1.26 11.40
C HIS A 55 -12.40 0.09 10.72
N LYS A 56 -13.70 0.43 10.65
CA LYS A 56 -14.20 1.81 10.47
C LYS A 56 -13.65 2.66 11.63
N GLY A 57 -12.63 3.46 11.36
CA GLY A 57 -11.93 4.28 12.36
C GLY A 57 -10.54 3.76 12.78
N ASP A 58 -10.21 2.50 12.51
CA ASP A 58 -8.89 1.88 12.78
C ASP A 58 -7.95 1.94 11.58
N ALA A 59 -8.27 2.76 10.57
CA ALA A 59 -7.25 3.21 9.64
C ALA A 59 -6.30 4.14 10.39
N ALA A 60 -5.38 3.57 11.17
CA ALA A 60 -4.16 4.28 11.50
C ALA A 60 -3.57 4.75 10.16
N PRO A 61 -3.25 6.04 10.01
CA PRO A 61 -2.67 6.54 8.77
C PRO A 61 -1.33 5.86 8.52
N PRO A 62 -0.84 5.88 7.26
CA PRO A 62 0.59 5.79 6.99
C PRO A 62 1.36 6.62 8.01
N SER A 63 2.23 5.92 8.74
CA SER A 63 2.91 6.33 9.98
C SER A 63 3.78 7.60 9.91
N THR A 64 3.59 8.51 8.97
CA THR A 64 4.63 9.50 8.66
C THR A 64 4.21 10.92 8.29
N ARG A 65 2.92 11.32 8.21
CA ARG A 65 2.60 12.73 7.86
C ARG A 65 1.41 13.41 8.53
N PHE A 66 0.60 12.69 9.28
CA PHE A 66 -0.56 13.26 9.99
C PHE A 66 -0.56 12.92 11.48
N SER A 67 0.54 12.37 11.98
CA SER A 67 0.70 11.88 13.35
C SER A 67 1.01 12.97 14.38
N GLU A 68 1.39 14.18 13.95
CA GLU A 68 1.79 15.25 14.89
C GLU A 68 0.58 15.95 15.54
N ASP A 69 -0.62 15.88 14.96
CA ASP A 69 -1.76 16.65 15.44
C ASP A 69 -2.76 15.89 16.35
N PHE A 70 -2.65 14.57 16.55
CA PHE A 70 -3.73 13.82 17.21
C PHE A 70 -3.26 12.66 18.11
N SER A 71 -3.56 12.77 19.40
CA SER A 71 -3.04 11.93 20.49
C SER A 71 -3.57 10.50 20.55
N ASP A 72 -4.65 10.17 19.84
CA ASP A 72 -5.44 8.96 20.14
C ASP A 72 -5.52 7.93 19.01
N GLY A 73 -4.70 8.04 17.95
CA GLY A 73 -4.44 6.93 17.02
C GLY A 73 -5.63 6.44 16.16
N PHE A 74 -6.80 7.09 16.22
CA PHE A 74 -7.99 6.75 15.45
C PHE A 74 -8.59 8.00 14.80
N TYR A 75 -8.84 7.95 13.48
CA TYR A 75 -9.64 8.98 12.82
C TYR A 75 -11.13 8.68 13.02
N LYS A 76 -11.88 9.62 13.60
CA LYS A 76 -13.36 9.60 13.61
C LYS A 76 -13.89 10.90 12.99
N GLY A 77 -15.05 10.81 12.33
CA GLY A 77 -15.72 11.96 11.73
C GLY A 77 -14.91 12.63 10.62
N GLU A 78 -14.89 13.97 10.62
CA GLU A 78 -14.32 14.81 9.53
C GLU A 78 -12.87 14.47 9.17
N ALA A 79 -12.07 14.04 10.14
CA ALA A 79 -10.68 13.71 9.90
C ALA A 79 -10.52 12.39 9.11
N TYR A 80 -11.43 11.44 9.29
CA TYR A 80 -11.50 10.22 8.47
C TYR A 80 -11.97 10.54 7.06
N ASP A 81 -12.94 11.44 6.92
CA ASP A 81 -13.43 11.88 5.60
C ASP A 81 -12.35 12.62 4.83
N LYS A 82 -11.56 13.47 5.50
CA LYS A 82 -10.38 14.14 4.92
C LYS A 82 -9.32 13.12 4.50
N PHE A 83 -9.09 12.08 5.31
CA PHE A 83 -8.18 11.00 4.94
C PHE A 83 -8.67 10.23 3.70
N LEU A 84 -9.96 9.85 3.65
CA LEU A 84 -10.54 9.20 2.47
C LEU A 84 -10.47 10.10 1.24
N SER A 85 -10.74 11.39 1.38
CA SER A 85 -10.59 12.37 0.31
C SER A 85 -9.15 12.49 -0.17
N TYR A 86 -8.16 12.36 0.71
CA TYR A 86 -6.75 12.34 0.33
C TYR A 86 -6.37 11.07 -0.45
N LEU A 87 -7.00 9.94 -0.16
CA LEU A 87 -6.76 8.70 -0.89
C LEU A 87 -7.42 8.71 -2.28
N LYS A 88 -8.51 9.45 -2.48
CA LYS A 88 -9.16 9.57 -3.79
C LYS A 88 -8.33 10.41 -4.77
N LYS A 89 -8.19 9.95 -6.01
CA LYS A 89 -7.60 10.77 -7.09
C LYS A 89 -8.61 11.80 -7.60
N ASP A 90 -9.82 11.33 -7.88
CA ASP A 90 -10.99 12.12 -8.22
C ASP A 90 -11.99 12.03 -7.05
N PRO A 91 -12.30 13.15 -6.37
CA PRO A 91 -13.21 13.16 -5.24
C PRO A 91 -14.65 12.77 -5.61
N ALA A 92 -15.06 12.95 -6.87
CA ALA A 92 -16.42 12.65 -7.32
C ALA A 92 -16.65 11.15 -7.55
N SER A 93 -15.58 10.39 -7.75
CA SER A 93 -15.64 8.96 -8.07
C SER A 93 -15.42 8.09 -6.83
N ASP A 94 -15.93 6.86 -6.87
CA ASP A 94 -15.64 5.85 -5.87
C ASP A 94 -14.20 5.35 -5.99
N MET A 95 -13.62 4.95 -4.87
CA MET A 95 -12.27 4.40 -4.80
C MET A 95 -12.35 2.97 -4.31
N ALA A 96 -11.63 2.07 -4.98
CA ALA A 96 -11.51 0.68 -4.60
C ALA A 96 -10.06 0.22 -4.65
N VAL A 97 -9.69 -0.60 -3.68
CA VAL A 97 -8.40 -1.27 -3.61
C VAL A 97 -8.67 -2.75 -3.40
N SER A 98 -8.08 -3.63 -4.20
CA SER A 98 -8.16 -5.06 -3.98
C SER A 98 -6.83 -5.77 -4.22
N CYS A 99 -6.58 -6.80 -3.43
CA CYS A 99 -5.39 -7.61 -3.50
C CYS A 99 -5.77 -9.09 -3.47
N SER A 100 -5.33 -9.83 -4.47
CA SER A 100 -5.49 -11.28 -4.56
C SER A 100 -4.18 -11.97 -4.17
N PHE A 101 -4.30 -13.17 -3.60
CA PHE A 101 -3.19 -14.01 -3.20
C PHE A 101 -3.32 -15.40 -3.79
N GLY A 102 -2.20 -16.11 -3.86
CA GLY A 102 -2.19 -17.53 -4.24
C GLY A 102 -3.09 -18.34 -3.32
N GLY A 103 -3.87 -19.28 -3.89
CA GLY A 103 -4.86 -20.08 -3.16
C GLY A 103 -6.29 -19.54 -3.20
N GLY A 104 -6.57 -18.51 -4.02
CA GLY A 104 -7.93 -17.99 -4.23
C GLY A 104 -8.37 -16.96 -3.19
N PHE A 105 -7.44 -16.46 -2.39
CA PHE A 105 -7.73 -15.52 -1.33
C PHE A 105 -7.75 -14.08 -1.85
N GLU A 106 -8.69 -13.28 -1.37
CA GLU A 106 -8.83 -11.89 -1.79
C GLU A 106 -9.17 -10.98 -0.60
N VAL A 107 -8.57 -9.79 -0.61
CA VAL A 107 -8.88 -8.70 0.32
C VAL A 107 -9.22 -7.47 -0.51
N GLY A 108 -10.41 -6.91 -0.31
CA GLY A 108 -10.88 -5.72 -1.01
C GLY A 108 -11.39 -4.65 -0.06
N ARG A 109 -11.34 -3.39 -0.47
CA ARG A 109 -11.88 -2.27 0.30
C ARG A 109 -12.35 -1.14 -0.62
N THR A 110 -13.56 -0.64 -0.39
CA THR A 110 -14.17 0.44 -1.17
C THR A 110 -14.58 1.59 -0.27
N ASN A 111 -14.18 2.83 -0.58
CA ASN A 111 -14.61 4.06 0.12
C ASN A 111 -14.58 3.98 1.67
N GLY A 112 -13.57 3.34 2.23
CA GLY A 112 -13.43 3.24 3.69
C GLY A 112 -14.35 2.22 4.35
N SER A 113 -15.00 1.34 3.57
CA SER A 113 -15.67 0.13 4.07
C SER A 113 -14.71 -0.71 4.92
N SER A 114 -15.21 -1.63 5.72
CA SER A 114 -14.33 -2.65 6.28
C SER A 114 -13.71 -3.48 5.14
N PRO A 115 -12.50 -4.02 5.32
CA PRO A 115 -11.94 -4.96 4.36
C PRO A 115 -12.89 -6.15 4.17
N THR A 116 -13.21 -6.49 2.94
CA THR A 116 -13.91 -7.72 2.58
C THR A 116 -12.87 -8.79 2.32
N THR A 117 -12.91 -9.89 3.07
CA THR A 117 -12.03 -11.04 2.88
C THR A 117 -12.78 -12.20 2.26
N SER A 118 -12.10 -12.97 1.43
CA SER A 118 -12.53 -14.28 0.98
C SER A 118 -11.35 -15.23 1.09
N PRO A 119 -11.47 -16.36 1.83
CA PRO A 119 -12.56 -16.79 2.71
C PRO A 119 -12.72 -15.94 3.99
N THR A 120 -13.89 -16.05 4.62
CA THR A 120 -14.40 -15.20 5.71
C THR A 120 -13.61 -15.27 7.04
N GLU A 121 -12.79 -16.30 7.25
CA GLU A 121 -12.07 -16.55 8.51
C GLU A 121 -10.64 -15.96 8.56
N TRP A 122 -10.28 -15.15 7.57
CA TRP A 122 -8.93 -14.65 7.44
C TRP A 122 -8.63 -13.41 8.31
N ASP A 123 -7.54 -13.42 9.09
CA ASP A 123 -6.98 -12.22 9.73
C ASP A 123 -6.09 -11.40 8.78
N VAL A 124 -6.63 -10.28 8.27
CA VAL A 124 -5.96 -9.38 7.32
C VAL A 124 -4.66 -8.79 7.88
N LYS A 125 -4.50 -8.68 9.21
CA LYS A 125 -3.25 -8.21 9.82
C LYS A 125 -2.10 -9.19 9.61
N SER A 126 -2.41 -10.48 9.53
CA SER A 126 -1.44 -11.53 9.21
C SER A 126 -1.09 -11.61 7.71
N ALA A 127 -1.93 -11.00 6.84
CA ALA A 127 -1.74 -11.02 5.38
C ALA A 127 -0.55 -10.17 4.93
N PHE A 128 -0.31 -9.05 5.62
CA PHE A 128 0.63 -8.01 5.21
C PHE A 128 1.74 -7.86 6.25
N TYR A 129 2.79 -8.66 6.13
CA TYR A 129 4.02 -8.45 6.88
C TYR A 129 4.99 -7.58 6.08
N GLY A 130 5.06 -6.29 6.41
CA GLY A 130 6.00 -5.34 5.83
C GLY A 130 6.98 -4.78 6.86
N ARG A 131 8.28 -4.72 6.53
CA ARG A 131 9.26 -3.90 7.25
C ARG A 131 9.78 -2.82 6.31
N SER A 132 9.56 -1.55 6.63
CA SER A 132 10.22 -0.44 5.95
C SER A 132 11.67 -0.36 6.44
N SER A 133 12.63 -0.86 5.66
CA SER A 133 14.05 -0.62 5.95
C SER A 133 14.51 0.62 5.18
N PHE A 134 14.82 1.70 5.89
CA PHE A 134 15.65 2.77 5.32
C PHE A 134 17.06 2.21 5.15
N ARG A 135 17.51 2.06 3.90
CA ARG A 135 18.90 1.65 3.62
C ARG A 135 19.64 2.85 3.08
N THR A 136 20.52 3.43 3.90
CA THR A 136 21.50 4.39 3.43
C THR A 136 22.47 3.64 2.51
N ALA A 137 22.46 3.96 1.23
CA ALA A 137 23.46 3.42 0.30
C ALA A 137 24.83 4.02 0.70
N PRO A 138 25.88 3.21 0.91
CA PRO A 138 27.20 3.74 1.20
C PRO A 138 27.75 4.50 -0.02
N GLU A 139 28.41 5.62 0.23
CA GLU A 139 29.10 6.42 -0.79
C GLU A 139 30.31 5.62 -1.32
N LEU A 140 30.32 5.30 -2.61
CA LEU A 140 31.48 4.69 -3.28
C LEU A 140 32.43 5.81 -3.70
N ARG A 141 33.59 5.93 -3.03
CA ARG A 141 34.68 6.80 -3.46
C ARG A 141 35.75 5.99 -4.18
N ALA A 142 36.10 6.42 -5.39
CA ALA A 142 37.28 5.89 -6.08
C ALA A 142 38.54 6.43 -5.40
N THR A 143 39.40 5.55 -4.90
CA THR A 143 40.73 5.92 -4.41
C THR A 143 41.64 6.11 -5.62
N PRO A 144 42.24 7.29 -5.83
CA PRO A 144 43.24 7.45 -6.89
C PRO A 144 44.42 6.52 -6.59
N GLN A 145 44.78 5.66 -7.54
CA GLN A 145 46.02 4.89 -7.45
C GLN A 145 47.18 5.86 -7.64
N THR A 146 47.99 6.05 -6.60
CA THR A 146 49.34 6.59 -6.74
C THR A 146 50.12 5.62 -7.61
N VAL A 147 50.48 6.09 -8.80
CA VAL A 147 51.45 5.42 -9.67
C VAL A 147 52.83 5.79 -9.12
N ASP A 148 53.61 4.77 -8.75
CA ASP A 148 54.99 4.89 -8.26
C ASP A 148 55.93 5.56 -9.28
#